data_AF-A0A1M6SIE6-F1
#
_entry.id   AF-A0A1M6SIE6-F1
#
_cell.length_a   1.000
_cell.length_b   1.000
_cell.length_c   1.000
_cell.angle_alpha   90.00
_cell.angle_beta   90.00
_cell.angle_gamma   90.00
#
_symmetry.space_group_name_H-M   'P 1'
#
loop_
_entity.id
_entity.type
_entity.pdbx_description
1 polymer ?
#
loop_
_entity_poly.entity_id
_entity_poly.type
_entity_poly.pdbx_seq_one_letter_code
_entity_poly.pdbx_strand_id
1 'polypeptide(L)'
;MKTTDKFLFATAFILLVGLLLYINAIAILKIAISLITIGIILYWKIFPYKNQLYPKYAKIMDSVSIFLTPILQFFNKIPNVRLGDKLFVDTKYLVLCSILLFILVLL
;
A
#
# COMPACT_ATOMS: atom_id res chain seq x y z
N MET A 1 -32.12 -20.63 -33.86
CA MET A 1 -31.79 -19.77 -32.72
C MET A 1 -32.38 -18.39 -32.99
N LYS A 2 -33.36 -17.96 -32.18
CA LYS A 2 -34.07 -16.69 -32.42
C LYS A 2 -33.07 -15.53 -32.28
N THR A 3 -33.31 -14.43 -32.98
CA THR A 3 -32.49 -13.21 -32.90
C THR A 3 -32.35 -12.69 -31.47
N THR A 4 -33.36 -12.92 -30.63
CA THR A 4 -33.35 -12.65 -29.19
C THR A 4 -32.33 -13.47 -28.41
N ASP A 5 -32.15 -14.77 -28.73
CA ASP A 5 -31.19 -15.64 -28.04
C ASP A 5 -29.74 -15.19 -28.32
N LYS A 6 -29.47 -14.72 -29.54
CA LYS A 6 -28.15 -14.19 -29.93
C LYS A 6 -27.78 -12.90 -29.18
N PHE A 7 -28.77 -12.03 -28.94
CA PHE A 7 -28.59 -10.81 -28.15
C PHE A 7 -28.30 -11.09 -26.68
N LEU A 8 -28.99 -12.08 -26.09
CA LEU A 8 -28.74 -12.53 -24.72
C LEU A 8 -27.33 -13.14 -24.57
N PHE A 9 -26.87 -13.91 -25.55
CA PHE A 9 -25.51 -14.44 -25.54
C PHE A 9 -24.44 -13.36 -25.67
N ALA A 10 -24.64 -12.36 -26.54
CA ALA A 10 -23.69 -11.27 -26.72
C ALA A 10 -23.55 -10.42 -25.44
N THR A 11 -24.66 -10.11 -24.76
CA THR A 11 -24.66 -9.35 -23.50
C THR A 11 -24.02 -10.14 -22.36
N ALA A 12 -24.31 -11.43 -22.23
CA ALA A 12 -23.65 -12.31 -21.26
C ALA A 12 -22.14 -12.40 -21.50
N PHE A 13 -21.70 -12.46 -22.76
CA PHE A 13 -20.28 -12.51 -23.11
C PHE A 13 -19.54 -11.22 -22.75
N ILE A 14 -20.14 -10.05 -23.01
CA ILE A 14 -19.55 -8.75 -22.64
C ILE A 14 -19.41 -8.64 -21.12
N LEU A 15 -20.43 -9.05 -20.35
CA LEU A 15 -20.37 -9.07 -18.89
C LEU A 15 -19.27 -10.02 -18.38
N LEU A 16 -19.13 -11.19 -19.00
CA LEU A 16 -18.11 -12.16 -18.61
C LEU A 16 -16.69 -11.65 -18.89
N VAL A 17 -16.46 -11.04 -20.05
CA VAL A 17 -15.17 -10.40 -20.39
C VAL A 17 -14.87 -9.23 -19.47
N GLY A 18 -15.88 -8.39 -19.17
CA GLY A 18 -15.75 -7.29 -18.22
C GLY A 18 -15.40 -7.77 -16.81
N LEU A 19 -16.04 -8.84 -16.34
CA LEU A 19 -15.74 -9.47 -15.06
C LEU A 19 -14.30 -10.01 -15.01
N LEU A 20 -13.83 -10.62 -16.09
CA LEU A 20 -12.49 -11.21 -16.18
C LEU A 20 -11.39 -10.14 -16.13
N LEU A 21 -11.60 -9.00 -16.80
CA LEU A 21 -10.72 -7.84 -16.72
C LEU A 21 -10.71 -7.22 -15.31
N TYR A 22 -11.88 -7.14 -14.67
CA TYR A 22 -12.01 -6.60 -13.32
C TYR A 22 -11.24 -7.43 -12.28
N ILE A 23 -11.34 -8.77 -12.34
CA ILE A 23 -10.61 -9.68 -11.46
C ILE A 23 -9.10 -9.51 -11.62
N ASN A 24 -8.61 -9.38 -12.86
CA ASN A 24 -7.19 -9.16 -13.13
C ASN A 24 -6.70 -7.80 -12.63
N ALA A 25 -7.49 -6.74 -12.79
CA ALA A 25 -7.16 -5.41 -12.27
C ALA A 25 -7.08 -5.40 -10.73
N ILE A 26 -8.00 -6.08 -10.06
CA ILE A 26 -7.97 -6.27 -8.60
C ILE A 26 -6.68 -6.99 -8.18
N ALA A 27 -6.32 -8.08 -8.87
CA ALA A 27 -5.11 -8.83 -8.56
C ALA A 27 -3.83 -7.96 -8.69
N ILE A 28 -3.74 -7.16 -9.75
CA ILE A 28 -2.62 -6.22 -9.95
C ILE A 28 -2.59 -5.18 -8.82
N LEU A 29 -3.73 -4.63 -8.45
CA LEU A 29 -3.84 -3.63 -7.39
C LEU A 29 -3.44 -4.21 -6.02
N LYS A 30 -3.82 -5.46 -5.71
CA LYS A 30 -3.37 -6.18 -4.50
C LYS A 30 -1.85 -6.29 -4.45
N ILE A 31 -1.22 -6.69 -5.55
CA ILE A 31 0.24 -6.83 -5.64
C ILE A 31 0.91 -5.46 -5.43
N ALA A 32 0.39 -4.41 -6.06
CA ALA A 32 0.92 -3.05 -5.90
C ALA A 32 0.84 -2.57 -4.44
N ILE A 33 -0.31 -2.74 -3.77
CA ILE A 33 -0.49 -2.37 -2.36
C ILE A 33 0.43 -3.17 -1.44
N SER A 34 0.59 -4.48 -1.69
CA SER A 34 1.51 -5.33 -0.95
C SER A 34 2.96 -4.84 -1.07
N LEU A 35 3.42 -4.52 -2.28
CA LEU A 35 4.77 -3.98 -2.52
C LEU A 35 4.99 -2.65 -1.81
N ILE A 36 4.00 -1.74 -1.85
CA ILE A 36 4.07 -0.46 -1.13
C ILE A 36 4.17 -0.69 0.39
N THR A 37 3.37 -1.61 0.93
CA THR A 37 3.38 -1.94 2.37
C THR A 37 4.75 -2.45 2.80
N ILE A 38 5.33 -3.39 2.04
CA ILE A 38 6.69 -3.91 2.29
C ILE A 38 7.73 -2.77 2.22
N GLY A 39 7.61 -1.89 1.23
CA GLY A 39 8.47 -0.72 1.09
C GLY A 39 8.44 0.22 2.30
N ILE A 40 7.25 0.49 2.85
CA ILE A 40 7.08 1.32 4.04
C ILE A 40 7.69 0.65 5.28
N ILE A 41 7.49 -0.66 5.45
CA ILE A 41 8.08 -1.41 6.57
C ILE A 41 9.61 -1.39 6.50
N LEU A 42 10.17 -1.62 5.30
CA LEU A 42 11.61 -1.55 5.06
C LEU A 42 12.14 -0.14 5.35
N TYR A 43 11.46 0.89 4.83
CA TYR A 43 11.82 2.28 5.10
C TYR A 43 11.85 2.55 6.61
N TRP A 44 10.79 2.19 7.32
CA TRP A 44 10.69 2.39 8.77
C TRP A 44 11.83 1.69 9.53
N LYS A 45 12.20 0.46 9.13
CA LYS A 45 13.29 -0.30 9.74
C LYS A 45 14.68 0.31 9.47
N ILE A 46 14.90 0.88 8.29
CA ILE A 46 16.21 1.41 7.87
C ILE A 46 16.37 2.88 8.30
N PHE A 47 15.27 3.62 8.51
CA PHE A 47 15.26 5.02 8.90
C PHE A 47 16.17 5.36 10.11
N PRO A 48 16.19 4.62 11.23
CA PRO A 48 17.08 4.93 12.35
C PRO A 48 18.57 4.79 12.01
N TYR A 49 18.90 4.00 10.98
CA TYR A 49 20.27 3.80 10.52
C TYR A 49 20.67 4.76 9.41
N LYS A 50 19.82 5.74 9.05
CA LYS A 50 20.05 6.67 7.92
C LYS A 50 21.47 7.26 7.89
N ASN A 51 21.98 7.68 9.05
CA ASN A 51 23.30 8.30 9.18
C ASN A 51 24.48 7.34 8.94
N GLN A 52 24.22 6.03 8.94
CA GLN A 52 25.18 4.97 8.67
C GLN A 52 25.14 4.48 7.21
N LEU A 53 24.17 4.96 6.39
CA LEU A 53 24.11 4.61 4.98
C LEU A 53 25.12 5.43 4.16
N TYR A 54 25.61 4.82 3.08
CA TYR A 54 26.36 5.56 2.06
C TYR A 54 25.56 6.77 1.55
N PRO A 55 26.23 7.88 1.21
CA PRO A 55 25.58 9.14 0.82
C PRO A 55 24.61 8.98 -0.37
N LYS A 56 24.85 8.03 -1.27
CA LYS A 56 23.93 7.68 -2.38
C LYS A 56 22.57 7.20 -1.87
N TYR A 57 22.55 6.33 -0.86
CA TYR A 57 21.31 5.76 -0.32
C TYR A 57 20.65 6.70 0.68
N ALA A 58 21.43 7.50 1.42
CA ALA A 58 20.91 8.54 2.29
C ALA A 58 20.08 9.58 1.50
N LYS A 59 20.53 9.97 0.30
CA LYS A 59 19.76 10.84 -0.61
C LYS A 59 18.42 10.23 -1.04
N ILE A 60 18.40 8.93 -1.36
CA ILE A 60 17.16 8.23 -1.72
C ILE A 60 16.20 8.19 -0.53
N MET A 61 16.72 7.89 0.67
CA MET A 61 15.98 7.95 1.93
C MET A 61 15.36 9.33 2.19
N ASP A 62 16.07 10.41 1.85
CA ASP A 62 15.54 11.78 1.96
C ASP A 62 14.46 12.07 0.93
N SER A 63 14.61 11.61 -0.31
CA SER A 63 13.52 11.74 -1.29
C SER A 63 12.25 11.00 -0.84
N VAL A 64 12.41 9.80 -0.27
CA VAL A 64 11.28 9.03 0.28
C VAL A 64 10.68 9.71 1.50
N SER A 65 11.50 10.31 2.37
CA SER A 65 11.01 11.02 3.55
C SER A 65 10.15 12.22 3.16
N ILE A 66 10.53 12.98 2.13
CA ILE A 66 9.73 14.11 1.62
C ILE A 66 8.35 13.64 1.16
N PHE A 67 8.25 12.46 0.54
CA PHE A 67 6.97 11.90 0.12
C PHE A 67 6.14 11.33 1.28
N LEU A 68 6.78 10.65 2.24
CA LEU A 68 6.08 10.03 3.37
C LEU A 68 5.66 11.03 4.46
N THR A 69 6.44 12.08 4.68
CA THR A 69 6.19 13.07 5.74
C THR A 69 4.78 13.67 5.69
N PRO A 70 4.27 14.20 4.55
CA PRO A 70 2.91 14.74 4.50
C PRO A 70 1.84 13.68 4.82
N ILE A 71 2.04 12.43 4.38
CA ILE A 71 1.13 11.32 4.66
C ILE A 71 1.12 11.01 6.16
N LEU A 72 2.30 10.94 6.79
CA LEU A 72 2.44 10.67 8.23
C LEU A 72 1.95 11.84 9.09
N GLN A 73 2.01 13.08 8.60
CA GLN A 73 1.49 14.25 9.29
C GLN A 73 -0.02 14.21 9.47
N PHE A 74 -0.78 13.55 8.60
CA PHE A 74 -2.21 13.29 8.85
C PHE A 74 -2.42 12.47 10.13
N PHE A 75 -1.45 11.63 10.49
CA PHE A 75 -1.47 10.80 11.70
C PHE A 75 -0.69 11.43 12.87
N ASN A 76 -0.29 12.71 12.81
CA ASN A 76 0.46 13.38 13.88
C ASN A 76 -0.30 13.47 15.22
N LYS A 77 -1.63 13.33 15.20
CA LYS A 77 -2.44 13.29 16.42
C LYS A 77 -2.24 12.02 17.25
N ILE A 78 -1.63 10.98 16.68
CA ILE A 78 -1.40 9.71 17.37
C ILE A 78 -0.09 9.81 18.16
N PRO A 79 -0.11 9.64 19.49
CA PRO A 79 1.09 9.68 20.30
C PRO A 79 1.98 8.47 20.02
N ASN A 80 3.30 8.70 20.02
CA ASN A 80 4.27 7.62 19.90
C ASN A 80 4.28 6.78 21.17
N VAL A 81 4.15 5.46 21.00
CA VAL A 81 4.15 4.52 22.11
C VAL A 81 5.59 4.17 22.47
N ARG A 82 5.95 4.37 23.74
CA ARG A 82 7.20 3.87 24.32
C ARG A 82 6.96 2.46 24.80
N LEU A 83 7.61 1.47 24.18
CA LEU A 83 7.56 0.07 24.59
C LEU A 83 8.68 -0.29 25.57
N GLY A 84 9.58 0.66 25.86
CA GLY A 84 10.62 0.57 26.90
C GLY A 84 11.46 1.84 26.92
N ASP A 85 12.41 1.93 27.86
CA ASP A 85 13.23 3.14 28.10
C ASP A 85 14.03 3.60 26.88
N LYS A 86 14.33 2.69 25.94
CA LYS A 86 15.02 2.97 24.67
C LYS A 86 14.23 2.54 23.43
N LEU A 87 13.04 1.97 23.59
CA LEU A 87 12.24 1.43 22.49
C LEU A 87 11.08 2.38 22.19
N PHE A 88 11.32 3.30 21.27
CA PHE A 88 10.31 4.20 20.74
C PHE A 88 9.74 3.59 19.46
N VAL A 89 8.44 3.33 19.45
CA VAL A 89 7.73 2.90 18.24
C VAL A 89 6.97 4.09 17.71
N ASP A 90 7.33 4.53 16.50
CA ASP A 90 6.53 5.51 15.77
C ASP A 90 5.23 4.84 15.33
N THR A 91 4.20 5.02 16.15
CA THR A 91 2.87 4.44 15.99
C THR A 91 2.21 4.86 14.66
N LYS A 92 2.65 5.97 14.08
CA LYS A 92 2.19 6.49 12.77
C LYS A 92 2.43 5.48 11.64
N TYR A 93 3.61 4.85 11.59
CA TYR A 93 3.91 3.83 10.57
C TYR A 93 3.08 2.56 10.80
N LEU A 94 2.86 2.16 12.06
CA LEU A 94 2.00 1.02 12.38
C LEU A 94 0.55 1.25 11.94
N VAL A 95 0.01 2.44 12.19
CA VAL A 95 -1.36 2.80 11.77
C VAL A 95 -1.46 2.82 10.25
N LEU A 96 -0.49 3.43 9.55
CA LEU A 96 -0.46 3.46 8.09
C LEU A 96 -0.39 2.05 7.49
N CYS A 97 0.51 1.20 8.00
CA CYS A 97 0.61 -0.20 7.58
C CYS A 97 -0.66 -1.00 7.90
N SER A 98 -1.29 -0.76 9.06
CA SER A 98 -2.54 -1.43 9.42
C SER A 98 -3.67 -1.06 8.46
N ILE A 99 -3.79 0.21 8.07
CA ILE A 99 -4.78 0.66 7.08
C ILE A 99 -4.50 0.03 5.71
N LEU A 100 -3.24 0.02 5.26
CA LEU A 100 -2.84 -0.59 3.99
C LEU A 100 -3.14 -2.10 3.97
N LEU A 101 -2.84 -2.81 5.05
CA LEU A 101 -3.18 -4.23 5.20
C LEU A 101 -4.70 -4.45 5.21
N PHE A 102 -5.46 -3.60 5.89
CA PHE A 102 -6.92 -3.70 5.91
C PHE A 102 -7.52 -3.50 4.51
N ILE A 103 -7.02 -2.52 3.75
CA ILE A 103 -7.41 -2.31 2.34
C ILE A 103 -7.04 -3.54 1.50
N LEU A 104 -5.86 -4.12 1.70
CA LEU A 104 -5.41 -5.31 0.98
C LEU A 104 -6.31 -6.53 1.23
N VAL A 105 -6.81 -6.69 2.46
CA VAL A 105 -7.72 -7.79 2.84
C VAL A 105 -9.14 -7.57 2.30
N LEU A 106 -9.60 -6.32 2.25
CA LEU A 106 -10.93 -5.97 1.75
C LEU A 106 -11.03 -6.03 0.21
N LEU A 107 -9.96 -5.67 -0.47
CA LEU A 107 -9.85 -5.77 -1.93
C LEU A 107 -9.86 -7.25 -2.35
#